data_AF-A0A1G1IW81-F1
#
_entry.id   AF-A0A1G1IW81-F1
#
_cell.length_a   1.000
_cell.length_b   1.000
_cell.length_c   1.000
_cell.angle_alpha   90.00
_cell.angle_beta   90.00
_cell.angle_gamma   90.00
#
_symmetry.space_group_name_H-M   'P 1'
#
loop_
_entity.id
_entity.type
_entity.pdbx_description
1 polymer ?
#
loop_
_entity_poly.entity_id
_entity_poly.type
_entity_poly.pdbx_seq_one_letter_code
_entity_poly.pdbx_strand_id
1 'polypeptide(L)'
;MLKLRPPGGLFAALLFAFFLPLLHAAPPEATVISAEDASDRAYLERVLTLIQDARKSVDMAMFAIQYPPDPKEPANRLMRALAAAAQSGIRVRLWLNTRQAAIGTDRIFMRPDLQQELLRQGIRIFAVNKDRRLHDKLIVIDGNIVVEGSMNWTREALLKNFESVSIIHSAPLAAQKIKRLESLPAAEQMLKDISANTEKTFALPLSLLTDPEIFPAALGGREIRTIALYLLLLAEAQSAGKNQFEIELETWGERLPARKRWIGRGLRQEMRRALDFLKGYGLIEWQGAGENKARVTLLPVKSVEQILVPEALIKDGYIKTLEAKELFAYLIVLRKGQVASSVPFWLGSIADVAKEFHLNPVTLIHALWELRRRNLIEIYPSEKKWVGGVWQREFTNRYRINPLESPGQRLSRFDGLNQKFGEDLVLKARWLADQLDDPEDTEVVRELVHLLKNYPIQDVANAVRNVAGFNRNNALRTPAYVRGILTSAGGRDRDVRAVDNGTSSSPRM
;
A
#
# COMPACT_ATOMS: atom_id res chain seq x y z
N MET A 1 -29.83 -58.90 52.39
CA MET A 1 -29.42 -57.53 52.76
C MET A 1 -28.11 -57.59 53.55
N LEU A 2 -27.02 -57.02 53.05
CA LEU A 2 -26.10 -56.13 53.81
C LEU A 2 -24.99 -55.61 52.87
N LYS A 3 -24.38 -54.47 53.25
CA LYS A 3 -23.22 -53.87 52.57
C LYS A 3 -21.93 -54.61 52.96
N LEU A 4 -20.89 -54.55 52.11
CA LEU A 4 -19.53 -54.02 52.44
C LEU A 4 -18.56 -54.09 51.24
N ARG A 5 -17.56 -53.21 51.24
CA ARG A 5 -16.40 -53.01 50.32
C ARG A 5 -15.20 -52.60 51.22
N PRO A 6 -13.92 -52.53 50.75
CA PRO A 6 -13.26 -53.11 49.57
C PRO A 6 -12.37 -54.30 50.07
N PRO A 7 -11.01 -54.45 49.94
CA PRO A 7 -9.93 -53.87 49.08
C PRO A 7 -9.75 -54.70 47.77
N GLY A 8 -8.67 -54.60 46.95
CA GLY A 8 -7.59 -53.61 46.83
C GLY A 8 -6.23 -54.23 46.42
N GLY A 9 -5.75 -54.01 45.18
CA GLY A 9 -4.50 -54.58 44.63
C GLY A 9 -4.66 -56.01 44.07
N LEU A 10 -3.86 -56.50 43.11
CA LEU A 10 -2.66 -55.99 42.42
C LEU A 10 -2.57 -56.58 40.98
N PHE A 11 -1.89 -55.89 40.06
CA PHE A 11 -1.32 -56.36 38.77
C PHE A 11 -2.19 -57.10 37.73
N ALA A 12 -2.53 -56.37 36.65
CA ALA A 12 -2.45 -56.88 35.28
C ALA A 12 -1.86 -55.80 34.37
N ALA A 13 -0.63 -55.98 33.91
CA ALA A 13 0.07 -55.00 33.08
C ALA A 13 -0.32 -55.17 31.61
N LEU A 14 -1.07 -54.20 31.06
CA LEU A 14 -1.27 -54.04 29.62
C LEU A 14 -0.80 -52.64 29.18
N LEU A 15 0.51 -52.46 29.23
CA LEU A 15 1.22 -51.33 28.65
C LEU A 15 1.26 -51.51 27.12
N PHE A 16 0.12 -51.34 26.46
CA PHE A 16 0.08 -51.18 25.00
C PHE A 16 0.55 -49.75 24.67
N ALA A 17 1.86 -49.55 24.75
CA ALA A 17 2.51 -48.34 24.28
C ALA A 17 2.32 -48.24 22.78
N PHE A 18 1.31 -47.47 22.35
CA PHE A 18 1.23 -46.93 21.00
C PHE A 18 2.37 -45.93 20.80
N PHE A 19 3.58 -46.46 20.60
CA PHE A 19 4.57 -45.81 19.74
C PHE A 19 3.96 -45.80 18.33
N LEU A 20 3.09 -44.81 18.06
CA LEU A 20 3.08 -44.26 16.72
C LEU A 20 4.51 -43.75 16.50
N PRO A 21 5.26 -44.26 15.51
CA PRO A 21 6.35 -43.46 15.01
C PRO A 21 5.69 -42.16 14.54
N LEU A 22 6.10 -41.04 15.14
CA LEU A 22 6.04 -39.76 14.46
C LEU A 22 6.91 -39.92 13.22
N LEU A 23 6.30 -40.45 12.16
CA LEU A 23 6.72 -40.32 10.78
C LEU A 23 6.76 -38.82 10.52
N HIS A 24 7.87 -38.20 10.94
CA HIS A 24 8.46 -37.12 10.22
C HIS A 24 8.70 -37.66 8.82
N ALA A 25 7.68 -37.53 7.97
CA ALA A 25 7.86 -37.66 6.54
C ALA A 25 9.05 -36.78 6.22
N ALA A 26 10.13 -37.39 5.72
CA ALA A 26 11.30 -36.64 5.30
C ALA A 26 10.79 -35.50 4.40
N PRO A 27 11.23 -34.25 4.61
CA PRO A 27 10.74 -33.13 3.81
C PRO A 27 10.89 -33.53 2.34
N PRO A 28 9.80 -33.48 1.54
CA PRO A 28 9.75 -34.16 0.26
C PRO A 28 10.97 -33.78 -0.57
N GLU A 29 11.72 -34.80 -0.97
CA GLU A 29 12.99 -34.64 -1.64
C GLU A 29 12.78 -33.76 -2.87
N ALA A 30 13.66 -32.77 -3.07
CA ALA A 30 13.38 -31.67 -3.97
C ALA A 30 13.46 -32.14 -5.44
N THR A 31 12.36 -32.69 -5.98
CA THR A 31 12.30 -33.21 -7.34
C THR A 31 12.64 -32.12 -8.35
N VAL A 32 13.79 -32.25 -9.01
CA VAL A 32 14.19 -31.39 -10.14
C VAL A 32 13.62 -31.98 -11.42
N ILE A 33 12.80 -31.20 -12.12
CA ILE A 33 12.20 -31.57 -13.41
C ILE A 33 13.23 -31.35 -14.53
N SER A 34 13.92 -30.20 -14.48
CA SER A 34 15.04 -29.87 -15.36
C SER A 34 15.94 -28.84 -14.69
N ALA A 35 17.19 -28.78 -15.14
CA ALA A 35 18.12 -27.70 -14.84
C ALA A 35 18.88 -27.31 -16.11
N GLU A 36 19.07 -26.02 -16.32
CA GLU A 36 19.87 -25.46 -17.42
C GLU A 36 20.93 -24.49 -16.86
N ASP A 37 22.07 -24.40 -17.56
CA ASP A 37 23.09 -23.40 -17.26
C ASP A 37 22.68 -22.03 -17.83
N ALA A 38 22.83 -21.00 -17.02
CA ALA A 38 22.65 -19.61 -17.40
C ALA A 38 23.82 -18.75 -16.93
N SER A 39 25.01 -19.35 -16.91
CA SER A 39 26.24 -18.71 -16.45
C SER A 39 26.63 -17.53 -17.34
N ASP A 40 27.45 -16.64 -16.79
CA ASP A 40 28.04 -15.51 -17.51
C ASP A 40 27.00 -14.64 -18.25
N ARG A 41 27.15 -14.52 -19.57
CA ARG A 41 26.45 -13.55 -20.42
C ARG A 41 25.05 -14.04 -20.82
N ALA A 42 24.78 -15.34 -20.64
CA ALA A 42 23.44 -15.90 -20.83
C ALA A 42 22.45 -15.41 -19.75
N TYR A 43 22.94 -15.17 -18.53
CA TYR A 43 22.13 -14.78 -17.37
C TYR A 43 21.16 -13.64 -17.67
N LEU A 44 21.65 -12.53 -18.23
CA LEU A 44 20.89 -11.27 -18.31
C LEU A 44 19.60 -11.44 -19.10
N GLU A 45 19.69 -11.95 -20.33
CA GLU A 45 18.51 -12.09 -21.19
C GLU A 45 17.62 -13.25 -20.70
N ARG A 46 18.18 -14.35 -20.19
CA ARG A 46 17.38 -15.46 -19.63
C ARG A 46 16.55 -15.02 -18.43
N VAL A 47 17.15 -14.34 -17.46
CA VAL A 47 16.44 -13.85 -16.27
C VAL A 47 15.46 -12.73 -16.63
N LEU A 48 15.78 -11.87 -17.61
CA LEU A 48 14.81 -10.89 -18.13
C LEU A 48 13.57 -11.57 -18.72
N THR A 49 13.73 -12.58 -19.58
CA THR A 49 12.61 -13.36 -20.13
C THR A 49 11.81 -14.02 -19.02
N LEU A 50 12.45 -14.71 -18.08
CA LEU A 50 11.74 -15.37 -16.98
C LEU A 50 10.94 -14.40 -16.08
N ILE A 51 11.44 -13.19 -15.84
CA ILE A 51 10.70 -12.16 -15.08
C ILE A 51 9.52 -11.61 -15.90
N GLN A 52 9.67 -11.45 -17.21
CA GLN A 52 8.60 -11.02 -18.12
C GLN A 52 7.53 -12.11 -18.29
N ASP A 53 7.93 -13.38 -18.23
CA ASP A 53 7.04 -14.54 -18.33
C ASP A 53 6.43 -15.02 -17.01
N ALA A 54 6.77 -14.39 -15.89
CA ALA A 54 6.11 -14.63 -14.62
C ALA A 54 4.60 -14.33 -14.69
N ARG A 55 3.80 -15.08 -13.92
CA ARG A 55 2.32 -14.99 -13.90
C ARG A 55 1.73 -14.86 -12.50
N LYS A 56 2.49 -15.15 -11.45
CA LYS A 56 2.03 -15.19 -10.04
C LYS A 56 2.95 -14.44 -9.09
N SER A 57 4.26 -14.71 -9.12
CA SER A 57 5.20 -14.13 -8.16
C SER A 57 6.67 -14.18 -8.58
N VAL A 58 7.45 -13.21 -8.09
CA VAL A 58 8.92 -13.23 -8.12
C VAL A 58 9.44 -12.98 -6.71
N ASP A 59 10.15 -13.96 -6.14
CA ASP A 59 10.73 -13.94 -4.80
C ASP A 59 12.27 -13.93 -4.93
N MET A 60 12.90 -12.79 -4.66
CA MET A 60 14.33 -12.57 -4.93
C MET A 60 15.11 -12.26 -3.65
N ALA A 61 16.30 -12.85 -3.49
CA ALA A 61 17.24 -12.52 -2.43
C ALA A 61 18.59 -12.19 -3.04
N MET A 62 19.12 -10.99 -2.75
CA MET A 62 20.28 -10.45 -3.46
C MET A 62 21.22 -9.69 -2.53
N PHE A 63 22.48 -10.15 -2.51
CA PHE A 63 23.56 -9.56 -1.72
C PHE A 63 23.93 -8.14 -2.17
N ALA A 64 23.99 -7.89 -3.48
CA ALA A 64 24.39 -6.60 -4.02
C ALA A 64 23.64 -6.28 -5.32
N ILE A 65 23.04 -5.09 -5.34
CA ILE A 65 22.46 -4.46 -6.53
C ILE A 65 23.07 -3.05 -6.64
N GLN A 66 23.71 -2.76 -7.76
CA GLN A 66 24.12 -1.40 -8.16
C GLN A 66 23.01 -0.80 -9.03
N TYR A 67 22.69 0.47 -8.82
CA TYR A 67 21.67 1.18 -9.59
C TYR A 67 22.17 2.56 -10.03
N PRO A 68 23.06 2.64 -11.04
CA PRO A 68 23.59 3.91 -11.53
C PRO A 68 22.50 4.73 -12.25
N PRO A 69 22.70 6.04 -12.49
CA PRO A 69 21.71 6.86 -13.19
C PRO A 69 21.46 6.48 -14.66
N ASP A 70 22.39 5.78 -15.33
CA ASP A 70 22.22 5.39 -16.74
C ASP A 70 21.14 4.29 -16.89
N PRO A 71 20.01 4.54 -17.57
CA PRO A 71 18.95 3.56 -17.75
C PRO A 71 19.39 2.34 -18.58
N LYS A 72 20.51 2.41 -19.33
CA LYS A 72 21.05 1.30 -20.14
C LYS A 72 21.80 0.25 -19.32
N GLU A 73 22.13 0.53 -18.06
CA GLU A 73 22.85 -0.42 -17.19
C GLU A 73 22.11 -1.76 -17.06
N PRO A 74 22.81 -2.91 -17.15
CA PRO A 74 22.18 -4.24 -17.08
C PRO A 74 21.30 -4.47 -15.84
N ALA A 75 21.77 -4.06 -14.65
CA ALA A 75 20.99 -4.15 -13.41
C ALA A 75 19.71 -3.30 -13.46
N ASN A 76 19.76 -2.13 -14.12
CA ASN A 76 18.61 -1.25 -14.30
C ASN A 76 17.58 -1.84 -15.27
N ARG A 77 17.98 -2.69 -16.23
CA ARG A 77 17.04 -3.47 -17.07
C ARG A 77 16.28 -4.49 -16.22
N LEU A 78 17.00 -5.27 -15.41
CA LEU A 78 16.43 -6.32 -14.55
C LEU A 78 15.48 -5.74 -13.48
N MET A 79 15.90 -4.67 -12.80
CA MET A 79 15.04 -3.96 -11.83
C MET A 79 13.78 -3.37 -12.49
N ARG A 80 13.87 -2.82 -13.71
CA ARG A 80 12.70 -2.36 -14.46
C ARG A 80 11.76 -3.50 -14.87
N ALA A 81 12.29 -4.70 -15.14
CA ALA A 81 11.47 -5.88 -15.39
C ALA A 81 10.70 -6.32 -14.12
N LEU A 82 11.34 -6.30 -12.94
CA LEU A 82 10.66 -6.53 -11.65
C LEU A 82 9.57 -5.48 -11.38
N ALA A 83 9.85 -4.21 -11.65
CA ALA A 83 8.89 -3.12 -11.51
C ALA A 83 7.69 -3.29 -12.45
N ALA A 84 7.94 -3.68 -13.71
CA ALA A 84 6.90 -3.99 -14.67
C ALA A 84 6.06 -5.22 -14.25
N ALA A 85 6.69 -6.25 -13.69
CA ALA A 85 5.98 -7.41 -13.17
C ALA A 85 5.05 -7.03 -12.00
N ALA A 86 5.55 -6.26 -11.03
CA ALA A 86 4.75 -5.74 -9.91
C ALA A 86 3.59 -4.82 -10.39
N GLN A 87 3.83 -4.02 -11.43
CA GLN A 87 2.83 -3.20 -12.13
C GLN A 87 1.75 -4.02 -12.84
N SER A 88 2.07 -5.24 -13.28
CA SER A 88 1.10 -6.19 -13.84
C SER A 88 0.41 -7.04 -12.78
N GLY A 89 0.59 -6.74 -11.48
CA GLY A 89 -0.04 -7.44 -10.36
C GLY A 89 0.64 -8.73 -9.90
N ILE A 90 1.83 -9.04 -10.44
CA ILE A 90 2.66 -10.16 -10.00
C ILE A 90 3.24 -9.83 -8.62
N ARG A 91 3.18 -10.77 -7.67
CA ARG A 91 3.70 -10.54 -6.31
C ARG A 91 5.23 -10.52 -6.31
N VAL A 92 5.86 -9.35 -6.19
CA VAL A 92 7.33 -9.23 -6.14
C VAL A 92 7.82 -8.97 -4.71
N ARG A 93 8.77 -9.77 -4.21
CA ARG A 93 9.46 -9.59 -2.91
C ARG A 93 10.97 -9.61 -3.09
N LEU A 94 11.68 -8.66 -2.47
CA LEU A 94 13.15 -8.59 -2.44
C LEU A 94 13.70 -8.62 -1.01
N TRP A 95 14.54 -9.61 -0.72
CA TRP A 95 15.42 -9.61 0.45
C TRP A 95 16.77 -8.98 0.07
N LEU A 96 17.13 -7.91 0.78
CA LEU A 96 18.36 -7.15 0.55
C LEU A 96 19.30 -7.25 1.75
N ASN A 97 20.59 -7.42 1.48
CA ASN A 97 21.63 -7.37 2.50
C ASN A 97 21.85 -5.94 3.02
N THR A 98 21.56 -5.71 4.30
CA THR A 98 21.73 -4.39 4.94
C THR A 98 23.14 -4.13 5.46
N ARG A 99 23.89 -5.21 5.73
CA ARG A 99 25.22 -5.10 6.34
C ARG A 99 26.20 -4.46 5.36
N GLN A 100 26.66 -3.27 5.71
CA GLN A 100 27.68 -2.53 4.98
C GLN A 100 28.89 -3.43 4.69
N ALA A 101 29.20 -3.56 3.40
CA ALA A 101 30.56 -3.78 2.92
C ALA A 101 31.02 -2.44 2.34
N ALA A 102 32.25 -2.01 2.66
CA ALA A 102 32.78 -0.68 2.35
C ALA A 102 33.12 -0.49 0.86
N ILE A 103 32.12 -0.68 -0.03
CA ILE A 103 32.29 -0.75 -1.48
C ILE A 103 31.16 0.03 -2.17
N GLY A 104 31.39 1.35 -2.32
CA GLY A 104 30.61 2.27 -3.15
C GLY A 104 29.30 2.80 -2.56
N THR A 105 28.88 3.96 -3.04
CA THR A 105 27.65 4.68 -2.62
C THR A 105 26.38 4.23 -3.34
N ASP A 106 26.51 3.63 -4.51
CA ASP A 106 25.40 3.50 -5.49
C ASP A 106 24.61 2.18 -5.38
N ARG A 107 24.53 1.64 -4.16
CA ARG A 107 23.77 0.42 -3.85
C ARG A 107 22.34 0.79 -3.45
N ILE A 108 21.35 0.00 -3.88
CA ILE A 108 19.93 0.25 -3.58
C ILE A 108 19.68 0.42 -2.07
N PHE A 109 20.33 -0.39 -1.23
CA PHE A 109 20.16 -0.28 0.23
C PHE A 109 20.72 1.04 0.84
N MET A 110 21.62 1.73 0.15
CA MET A 110 22.15 3.04 0.55
C MET A 110 21.35 4.22 -0.03
N ARG A 111 20.26 3.94 -0.75
CA ARG A 111 19.40 4.90 -1.43
C ARG A 111 17.95 4.79 -0.93
N PRO A 112 17.59 5.45 0.19
CA PRO A 112 16.23 5.41 0.74
C PRO A 112 15.18 5.94 -0.24
N ASP A 113 15.55 6.91 -1.06
CA ASP A 113 14.76 7.46 -2.17
C ASP A 113 14.41 6.38 -3.21
N LEU A 114 15.39 5.55 -3.58
CA LEU A 114 15.17 4.45 -4.51
C LEU A 114 14.39 3.28 -3.87
N GLN A 115 14.59 3.00 -2.58
CA GLN A 115 13.77 2.02 -1.85
C GLN A 115 12.31 2.45 -1.81
N GLN A 116 12.03 3.73 -1.52
CA GLN A 116 10.69 4.29 -1.60
C GLN A 116 10.12 4.15 -3.02
N GLU A 117 10.88 4.48 -4.07
CA GLU A 117 10.41 4.34 -5.45
C GLU A 117 10.08 2.88 -5.83
N LEU A 118 10.91 1.91 -5.43
CA LEU A 118 10.63 0.49 -5.65
C LEU A 118 9.40 0.02 -4.86
N LEU A 119 9.25 0.47 -3.60
CA LEU A 119 8.03 0.24 -2.82
C LEU A 119 6.81 0.79 -3.55
N ARG A 120 6.85 2.07 -3.99
CA ARG A 120 5.80 2.72 -4.81
C ARG A 120 5.49 1.96 -6.09
N GLN A 121 6.46 1.22 -6.64
CA GLN A 121 6.28 0.37 -7.82
C GLN A 121 5.53 -0.95 -7.56
N GLY A 122 5.24 -1.29 -6.30
CA GLY A 122 4.55 -2.53 -5.89
C GLY A 122 5.50 -3.64 -5.41
N ILE A 123 6.78 -3.33 -5.21
CA ILE A 123 7.83 -4.28 -4.85
C ILE A 123 8.02 -4.29 -3.33
N ARG A 124 7.85 -5.44 -2.66
CA ARG A 124 8.08 -5.54 -1.21
C ARG A 124 9.57 -5.66 -0.90
N ILE A 125 10.06 -4.94 0.12
CA ILE A 125 11.49 -4.95 0.50
C ILE A 125 11.69 -5.43 1.94
N PHE A 126 12.54 -6.44 2.09
CA PHE A 126 12.94 -7.09 3.33
C PHE A 126 14.42 -6.79 3.62
N ALA A 127 14.68 -5.94 4.60
CA ALA A 127 16.01 -5.51 4.99
C ALA A 127 16.60 -6.52 6.01
N VAL A 128 17.40 -7.49 5.55
CA VAL A 128 17.94 -8.55 6.42
C VAL A 128 18.99 -8.01 7.39
N ASN A 129 18.80 -8.29 8.69
CA ASN A 129 19.47 -7.63 9.82
C ASN A 129 21.02 -7.72 9.81
N LYS A 130 21.68 -6.74 10.45
CA LYS A 130 23.14 -6.49 10.46
C LYS A 130 24.01 -7.64 10.98
N ASP A 131 23.47 -8.56 11.77
CA ASP A 131 24.28 -9.55 12.50
C ASP A 131 24.87 -10.64 11.57
N ARG A 132 24.15 -11.01 10.49
CA ARG A 132 24.60 -11.98 9.47
C ARG A 132 24.35 -11.44 8.06
N ARG A 133 25.30 -11.66 7.13
CA ARG A 133 25.15 -11.22 5.73
C ARG A 133 24.15 -12.13 5.00
N LEU A 134 23.19 -11.53 4.30
CA LEU A 134 22.44 -12.22 3.25
C LEU A 134 23.34 -12.31 2.01
N HIS A 135 24.01 -13.44 1.78
CA HIS A 135 24.90 -13.60 0.63
C HIS A 135 24.24 -14.21 -0.62
N ASP A 136 22.93 -14.45 -0.58
CA ASP A 136 22.19 -15.04 -1.69
C ASP A 136 22.27 -14.24 -2.98
N LYS A 137 22.20 -14.96 -4.10
CA LYS A 137 21.87 -14.44 -5.44
C LYS A 137 20.84 -15.40 -6.03
N LEU A 138 19.62 -15.26 -5.53
CA LEU A 138 18.53 -16.22 -5.67
C LEU A 138 17.30 -15.50 -6.23
N ILE A 139 16.64 -16.10 -7.21
CA ILE A 139 15.35 -15.65 -7.72
C ILE A 139 14.45 -16.88 -7.83
N VAL A 140 13.25 -16.82 -7.27
CA VAL A 140 12.24 -17.88 -7.35
C VAL A 140 11.02 -17.31 -8.08
N ILE A 141 10.61 -17.93 -9.17
CA ILE A 141 9.55 -17.44 -10.05
C ILE A 141 8.38 -18.43 -10.06
N ASP A 142 7.18 -17.89 -9.85
CA ASP A 142 5.89 -18.56 -9.76
C ASP A 142 5.82 -19.77 -8.81
N GLY A 143 6.74 -19.83 -7.86
CA GLY A 143 6.89 -20.96 -6.94
C GLY A 143 7.32 -22.26 -7.63
N ASN A 144 7.94 -22.19 -8.82
CA ASN A 144 8.34 -23.34 -9.62
C ASN A 144 9.77 -23.25 -10.19
N ILE A 145 10.23 -22.07 -10.59
CA ILE A 145 11.56 -21.89 -11.19
C ILE A 145 12.49 -21.27 -10.15
N VAL A 146 13.69 -21.82 -9.99
CA VAL A 146 14.73 -21.35 -9.07
C VAL A 146 15.96 -20.98 -9.88
N VAL A 147 16.32 -19.71 -9.90
CA VAL A 147 17.60 -19.20 -10.44
C VAL A 147 18.54 -18.99 -9.26
N GLU A 148 19.65 -19.71 -9.19
CA GLU A 148 20.61 -19.62 -8.09
C GLU A 148 22.06 -19.72 -8.62
N GLY A 149 22.97 -18.95 -8.03
CA GLY A 149 24.37 -18.93 -8.45
C GLY A 149 25.21 -17.88 -7.73
N SER A 150 26.31 -17.44 -8.36
CA SER A 150 27.21 -16.39 -7.85
C SER A 150 26.83 -14.96 -8.29
N MET A 151 26.03 -14.83 -9.35
CA MET A 151 25.74 -13.59 -10.07
C MET A 151 25.05 -12.49 -9.24
N ASN A 152 25.82 -11.48 -8.82
CA ASN A 152 25.24 -10.27 -8.23
C ASN A 152 24.71 -9.32 -9.32
N TRP A 153 23.77 -8.42 -8.98
CA TRP A 153 23.31 -7.41 -9.94
C TRP A 153 24.22 -6.16 -9.90
N THR A 154 25.49 -6.37 -10.27
CA THR A 154 26.52 -5.34 -10.38
C THR A 154 27.05 -5.28 -11.81
N ARG A 155 27.60 -4.13 -12.22
CA ARG A 155 28.15 -3.97 -13.58
C ARG A 155 29.29 -4.95 -13.85
N GLU A 156 30.14 -5.20 -12.85
CA GLU A 156 31.25 -6.14 -12.95
C GLU A 156 30.76 -7.59 -13.10
N ALA A 157 29.79 -8.04 -12.30
CA ALA A 157 29.24 -9.40 -12.39
C ALA A 157 28.52 -9.64 -13.72
N LEU A 158 27.64 -8.72 -14.13
CA LEU A 158 26.80 -8.87 -15.32
C LEU A 158 27.55 -8.72 -16.66
N LEU A 159 28.77 -8.15 -16.68
CA LEU A 159 29.52 -7.88 -17.93
C LEU A 159 30.93 -8.47 -17.98
N LYS A 160 31.65 -8.56 -16.85
CA LYS A 160 33.10 -8.78 -16.83
C LYS A 160 33.53 -10.07 -16.13
N ASN A 161 33.00 -10.34 -14.93
CA ASN A 161 33.36 -11.52 -14.15
C ASN A 161 33.07 -12.83 -14.89
N PHE A 162 33.62 -13.93 -14.39
CA PHE A 162 33.08 -15.26 -14.63
C PHE A 162 32.15 -15.61 -13.46
N GLU A 163 30.90 -15.95 -13.76
CA GLU A 163 29.82 -16.11 -12.78
C GLU A 163 29.00 -17.35 -13.13
N SER A 164 28.85 -18.29 -12.18
CA SER A 164 28.11 -19.53 -12.40
C SER A 164 26.66 -19.43 -11.91
N VAL A 165 25.70 -19.82 -12.75
CA VAL A 165 24.26 -19.79 -12.43
C VAL A 165 23.53 -20.97 -13.07
N SER A 166 22.64 -21.59 -12.28
CA SER A 166 21.67 -22.57 -12.80
C SER A 166 20.24 -22.03 -12.72
N ILE A 167 19.45 -22.33 -13.74
CA ILE A 167 17.98 -22.19 -13.73
C ILE A 167 17.42 -23.60 -13.53
N ILE A 168 16.62 -23.79 -12.47
CA ILE A 168 16.17 -25.10 -12.00
C ILE A 168 14.64 -25.10 -11.92
N HIS A 169 13.98 -26.02 -12.63
CA HIS A 169 12.54 -26.20 -12.57
C HIS A 169 12.21 -27.22 -11.47
N SER A 170 11.76 -26.74 -10.31
CA SER A 170 11.38 -27.55 -9.16
C SER A 170 10.51 -26.74 -8.20
N ALA A 171 9.18 -26.98 -8.21
CA ALA A 171 8.27 -26.43 -7.21
C ALA A 171 8.61 -26.83 -5.76
N PRO A 172 9.04 -28.08 -5.46
CA PRO A 172 9.53 -28.44 -4.13
C PRO A 172 10.74 -27.61 -3.69
N LEU A 173 11.75 -27.43 -4.55
CA LEU A 173 12.92 -26.60 -4.22
C LEU A 173 12.52 -25.13 -4.03
N ALA A 174 11.68 -24.59 -4.91
CA ALA A 174 11.16 -23.23 -4.82
C ALA A 174 10.46 -22.98 -3.48
N ALA A 175 9.59 -23.91 -3.04
CA ALA A 175 8.92 -23.83 -1.74
C ALA A 175 9.91 -23.88 -0.55
N GLN A 176 10.93 -24.74 -0.61
CA GLN A 176 11.99 -24.80 0.42
C GLN A 176 12.79 -23.50 0.48
N LYS A 177 13.17 -22.92 -0.67
CA LYS A 177 13.90 -21.65 -0.77
C LYS A 177 13.06 -20.49 -0.23
N ILE A 178 11.79 -20.36 -0.64
CA ILE A 178 10.87 -19.33 -0.14
C ILE A 178 10.69 -19.43 1.37
N LYS A 179 10.43 -20.63 1.91
CA LYS A 179 10.29 -20.86 3.35
C LYS A 179 11.56 -20.45 4.13
N ARG A 180 12.75 -20.65 3.54
CA ARG A 180 14.02 -20.20 4.12
C ARG A 180 14.10 -18.67 4.17
N LEU A 181 13.72 -17.98 3.10
CA LEU A 181 13.71 -16.50 3.05
C LEU A 181 12.72 -15.90 4.06
N GLU A 182 11.55 -16.51 4.20
CA GLU A 182 10.51 -16.09 5.16
C GLU A 182 10.93 -16.29 6.63
N SER A 183 11.85 -17.21 6.91
CA SER A 183 12.44 -17.40 8.25
C SER A 183 13.61 -16.47 8.59
N LEU A 184 14.06 -15.61 7.65
CA LEU A 184 15.19 -14.71 7.90
C LEU A 184 14.80 -13.58 8.87
N PRO A 185 15.68 -13.18 9.81
CA PRO A 185 15.48 -12.01 10.65
C PRO A 185 15.65 -10.74 9.80
N ALA A 186 14.57 -10.32 9.14
CA ALA A 186 14.50 -9.12 8.33
C ALA A 186 13.59 -8.08 8.98
N ALA A 187 14.02 -6.82 8.94
CA ALA A 187 13.08 -5.72 9.02
C ALA A 187 12.37 -5.64 7.67
N GLU A 188 11.15 -6.18 7.56
CA GLU A 188 10.29 -5.85 6.44
C GLU A 188 10.01 -4.34 6.51
N GLN A 189 10.52 -3.59 5.54
CA GLN A 189 10.46 -2.13 5.53
C GLN A 189 9.02 -1.62 5.32
N MET A 190 8.11 -2.54 4.99
CA MET A 190 6.66 -2.35 4.92
C MET A 190 5.89 -2.65 6.22
N LEU A 191 6.42 -3.43 7.17
CA LEU A 191 5.56 -3.98 8.23
C LEU A 191 5.08 -2.93 9.23
N LYS A 192 5.87 -1.87 9.51
CA LYS A 192 5.42 -0.79 10.41
C LYS A 192 4.21 -0.03 9.88
N ASP A 193 4.12 0.15 8.56
CA ASP A 193 3.08 0.97 7.95
C ASP A 193 1.74 0.24 7.87
N ILE A 194 1.76 -1.09 7.69
CA ILE A 194 0.54 -1.89 7.65
C ILE A 194 0.11 -2.27 9.08
N SER A 195 1.07 -2.63 9.96
CA SER A 195 0.74 -3.10 11.30
C SER A 195 0.09 -2.03 12.17
N ALA A 196 0.43 -0.75 11.96
CA ALA A 196 -0.17 0.39 12.65
C ALA A 196 -1.71 0.43 12.53
N ASN A 197 -2.26 -0.09 11.43
CA ASN A 197 -3.71 -0.17 11.22
C ASN A 197 -4.33 -1.51 11.64
N THR A 198 -3.55 -2.50 12.10
CA THR A 198 -4.04 -3.85 12.42
C THR A 198 -3.94 -4.26 13.88
N GLU A 199 -3.32 -3.47 14.77
CA GLU A 199 -3.19 -3.84 16.19
C GLU A 199 -4.54 -4.00 16.92
N LYS A 200 -5.56 -3.22 16.52
CA LYS A 200 -6.95 -3.38 16.97
C LYS A 200 -7.93 -3.12 15.84
N THR A 201 -8.73 -4.12 15.52
CA THR A 201 -9.72 -4.08 14.44
C THR A 201 -11.05 -4.68 14.86
N PHE A 202 -12.15 -4.16 14.31
CA PHE A 202 -13.47 -4.80 14.37
C PHE A 202 -13.89 -5.31 12.99
N ALA A 203 -14.67 -6.39 12.94
CA ALA A 203 -15.06 -7.04 11.69
C ALA A 203 -16.32 -6.40 11.09
N LEU A 204 -16.22 -5.88 9.87
CA LEU A 204 -17.35 -5.35 9.10
C LEU A 204 -17.78 -6.36 8.02
N PRO A 205 -19.04 -6.82 8.01
CA PRO A 205 -19.57 -7.69 6.95
C PRO A 205 -19.44 -7.06 5.55
N LEU A 206 -18.82 -7.75 4.58
CA LEU A 206 -18.54 -7.20 3.25
C LEU A 206 -19.83 -6.87 2.46
N SER A 207 -20.89 -7.63 2.71
CA SER A 207 -22.21 -7.42 2.08
C SER A 207 -22.78 -6.04 2.32
N LEU A 208 -22.41 -5.35 3.40
CA LEU A 208 -22.81 -3.96 3.63
C LEU A 208 -22.31 -3.01 2.54
N LEU A 209 -21.18 -3.33 1.88
CA LEU A 209 -20.62 -2.55 0.78
C LEU A 209 -21.05 -3.07 -0.60
N THR A 210 -21.27 -4.37 -0.75
CA THR A 210 -21.57 -4.99 -2.07
C THR A 210 -23.06 -5.20 -2.32
N ASP A 211 -23.92 -5.08 -1.32
CA ASP A 211 -25.37 -5.11 -1.51
C ASP A 211 -25.85 -3.70 -1.93
N PRO A 212 -26.41 -3.52 -3.14
CA PRO A 212 -26.86 -2.21 -3.60
C PRO A 212 -27.94 -1.59 -2.72
N GLU A 213 -28.70 -2.41 -1.98
CA GLU A 213 -29.82 -1.96 -1.15
C GLU A 213 -29.39 -1.48 0.24
N ILE A 214 -28.09 -1.52 0.61
CA ILE A 214 -27.62 -1.14 1.96
C ILE A 214 -26.78 0.16 1.92
N PHE A 215 -25.45 0.12 2.10
CA PHE A 215 -24.64 1.35 2.12
C PHE A 215 -24.55 2.07 0.76
N PRO A 216 -24.49 1.39 -0.41
CA PRO A 216 -24.58 2.07 -1.71
C PRO A 216 -25.84 2.93 -1.82
N ALA A 217 -27.01 2.42 -1.42
CA ALA A 217 -28.25 3.20 -1.34
C ALA A 217 -28.13 4.40 -0.37
N ALA A 218 -27.46 4.22 0.78
CA ALA A 218 -27.22 5.29 1.74
C ALA A 218 -26.41 6.48 1.18
N LEU A 219 -25.51 6.25 0.20
CA LEU A 219 -24.65 7.29 -0.38
C LEU A 219 -25.38 8.32 -1.23
N GLY A 220 -26.55 7.97 -1.79
CA GLY A 220 -27.43 8.92 -2.49
C GLY A 220 -28.27 9.80 -1.54
N GLY A 221 -28.26 9.49 -0.24
CA GLY A 221 -29.12 10.10 0.76
C GLY A 221 -28.66 11.49 1.24
N ARG A 222 -29.54 12.16 2.00
CA ARG A 222 -29.17 13.39 2.74
C ARG A 222 -28.42 13.09 4.04
N GLU A 223 -28.40 11.83 4.48
CA GLU A 223 -27.93 11.43 5.82
C GLU A 223 -26.47 10.99 5.80
N ILE A 224 -25.57 11.92 6.15
CA ILE A 224 -24.12 11.66 6.15
C ILE A 224 -23.69 10.82 7.35
N ARG A 225 -24.48 10.81 8.44
CA ARG A 225 -24.10 10.12 9.68
C ARG A 225 -24.27 8.61 9.61
N THR A 226 -25.09 8.07 8.72
CA THR A 226 -25.50 6.65 8.69
C THR A 226 -24.34 5.65 8.78
N ILE A 227 -23.43 5.67 7.79
CA ILE A 227 -22.34 4.69 7.71
C ILE A 227 -21.42 4.85 8.92
N ALA A 228 -21.09 6.10 9.26
CA ALA A 228 -20.27 6.44 10.42
C ALA A 228 -20.87 5.95 11.75
N LEU A 229 -22.19 6.12 11.94
CA LEU A 229 -22.93 5.65 13.12
C LEU A 229 -22.94 4.13 13.19
N TYR A 230 -23.17 3.42 12.07
CA TYR A 230 -23.16 1.97 12.08
C TYR A 230 -21.79 1.39 12.42
N LEU A 231 -20.70 1.92 11.85
CA LEU A 231 -19.34 1.53 12.24
C LEU A 231 -19.09 1.75 13.74
N LEU A 232 -19.57 2.88 14.28
CA LEU A 232 -19.43 3.22 15.69
C LEU A 232 -20.18 2.24 16.61
N LEU A 233 -21.42 1.90 16.24
CA LEU A 233 -22.25 0.91 16.94
C LEU A 233 -21.64 -0.50 16.85
N LEU A 234 -21.11 -0.88 15.68
CA LEU A 234 -20.54 -2.21 15.44
C LEU A 234 -19.23 -2.42 16.21
N ALA A 235 -18.37 -1.40 16.25
CA ALA A 235 -17.13 -1.44 17.05
C ALA A 235 -17.43 -1.55 18.55
N GLU A 236 -18.39 -0.77 19.06
CA GLU A 236 -18.86 -0.87 20.46
C GLU A 236 -19.41 -2.26 20.77
N ALA A 237 -20.27 -2.80 19.90
CA ALA A 237 -20.89 -4.12 20.07
C ALA A 237 -19.86 -5.25 20.19
N GLN A 238 -18.83 -5.23 19.32
CA GLN A 238 -17.77 -6.22 19.33
C GLN A 238 -16.82 -6.03 20.51
N SER A 239 -16.47 -4.79 20.87
CA SER A 239 -15.64 -4.50 22.04
C SER A 239 -16.30 -4.89 23.37
N ALA A 240 -17.62 -4.70 23.48
CA ALA A 240 -18.40 -5.04 24.68
C ALA A 240 -18.89 -6.50 24.72
N GLY A 241 -18.75 -7.25 23.62
CA GLY A 241 -19.31 -8.60 23.48
C GLY A 241 -20.85 -8.66 23.54
N LYS A 242 -21.54 -7.57 23.17
CA LYS A 242 -22.99 -7.40 23.32
C LYS A 242 -23.59 -6.71 22.11
N ASN A 243 -24.67 -7.26 21.56
CA ASN A 243 -25.40 -6.64 20.45
C ASN A 243 -26.43 -5.59 20.88
N GLN A 244 -26.76 -5.49 22.18
CA GLN A 244 -27.70 -4.50 22.72
C GLN A 244 -27.05 -3.63 23.81
N PHE A 245 -27.20 -2.31 23.71
CA PHE A 245 -26.71 -1.34 24.68
C PHE A 245 -27.47 0.00 24.58
N GLU A 246 -27.25 0.91 25.52
CA GLU A 246 -27.78 2.26 25.48
C GLU A 246 -26.72 3.27 25.03
N ILE A 247 -27.11 4.20 24.17
CA ILE A 247 -26.27 5.31 23.71
C ILE A 247 -26.86 6.65 24.15
N GLU A 248 -25.98 7.60 24.44
CA GLU A 248 -26.36 9.00 24.65
C GLU A 248 -26.24 9.77 23.33
N LEU A 249 -27.37 10.29 22.83
CA LEU A 249 -27.52 10.80 21.48
C LEU A 249 -26.58 11.97 21.20
N GLU A 250 -26.46 12.94 22.11
CA GLU A 250 -25.56 14.07 21.93
C GLU A 250 -24.08 13.66 21.92
N THR A 251 -23.62 12.92 22.93
CA THR A 251 -22.22 12.44 23.04
C THR A 251 -21.82 11.58 21.84
N TRP A 252 -22.72 10.74 21.34
CA TRP A 252 -22.47 9.94 20.13
C TRP A 252 -22.54 10.80 18.86
N GLY A 253 -23.47 11.76 18.78
CA GLY A 253 -23.59 12.68 17.65
C GLY A 253 -22.39 13.60 17.47
N GLU A 254 -21.69 13.95 18.54
CA GLU A 254 -20.44 14.72 18.49
C GLU A 254 -19.25 13.92 17.94
N ARG A 255 -19.32 12.58 17.91
CA ARG A 255 -18.28 11.70 17.34
C ARG A 255 -18.41 11.50 15.83
N LEU A 256 -19.49 12.01 15.22
CA LEU A 256 -19.88 11.74 13.83
C LEU A 256 -19.79 13.00 12.95
N PRO A 257 -19.70 12.85 11.61
CA PRO A 257 -19.68 13.99 10.70
C PRO A 257 -20.98 14.78 10.76
N ALA A 258 -20.91 16.09 10.51
CA ALA A 258 -22.07 16.98 10.58
C ALA A 258 -22.02 18.05 9.48
N ARG A 259 -23.13 18.26 8.75
CA ARG A 259 -23.27 19.40 7.80
C ARG A 259 -23.33 20.75 8.50
N LYS A 260 -23.86 20.76 9.72
CA LYS A 260 -24.06 21.94 10.57
C LYS A 260 -23.68 21.58 12.00
N ARG A 261 -23.11 22.53 12.75
CA ARG A 261 -22.91 22.40 14.20
C ARG A 261 -24.25 22.53 14.93
N TRP A 262 -25.05 21.48 14.89
CA TRP A 262 -26.18 21.32 15.79
C TRP A 262 -25.71 20.93 17.19
N ILE A 263 -26.41 21.43 18.19
CA ILE A 263 -26.22 21.11 19.61
C ILE A 263 -27.60 20.82 20.24
N GLY A 264 -27.62 20.12 21.37
CA GLY A 264 -28.85 19.84 22.11
C GLY A 264 -29.90 19.13 21.24
N ARG A 265 -31.15 19.60 21.33
CA ARG A 265 -32.34 19.04 20.64
C ARG A 265 -32.13 18.81 19.13
N GLY A 266 -31.40 19.70 18.43
CA GLY A 266 -31.13 19.54 17.00
C GLY A 266 -30.26 18.31 16.70
N LEU A 267 -29.21 18.11 17.50
CA LEU A 267 -28.32 16.95 17.39
C LEU A 267 -29.06 15.66 17.77
N ARG A 268 -29.90 15.69 18.81
CA ARG A 268 -30.79 14.57 19.18
C ARG A 268 -31.71 14.17 18.03
N GLN A 269 -32.24 15.13 17.27
CA GLN A 269 -33.12 14.84 16.12
C GLN A 269 -32.36 14.28 14.91
N GLU A 270 -31.17 14.78 14.59
CA GLU A 270 -30.33 14.16 13.53
C GLU A 270 -29.96 12.72 13.90
N MET A 271 -29.58 12.46 15.15
CA MET A 271 -29.22 11.12 15.61
C MET A 271 -30.38 10.13 15.55
N ARG A 272 -31.60 10.56 15.92
CA ARG A 272 -32.81 9.72 15.77
C ARG A 272 -33.10 9.41 14.30
N ARG A 273 -32.96 10.37 13.39
CA ARG A 273 -33.10 10.12 11.94
C ARG A 273 -32.06 9.14 11.41
N ALA A 274 -30.81 9.23 11.84
CA ALA A 274 -29.78 8.27 11.45
C ALA A 274 -30.06 6.85 11.99
N LEU A 275 -30.62 6.73 13.20
CA LEU A 275 -31.08 5.44 13.75
C LEU A 275 -32.30 4.89 13.00
N ASP A 276 -33.30 5.73 12.68
CA ASP A 276 -34.47 5.35 11.87
C ASP A 276 -34.05 4.88 10.47
N PHE A 277 -33.06 5.55 9.87
CA PHE A 277 -32.50 5.17 8.59
C PHE A 277 -31.82 3.79 8.67
N LEU A 278 -30.94 3.56 9.66
CA LEU A 278 -30.32 2.24 9.88
C LEU A 278 -31.33 1.13 10.17
N LYS A 279 -32.43 1.44 10.87
CA LYS A 279 -33.55 0.53 11.08
C LYS A 279 -34.28 0.20 9.77
N GLY A 280 -34.45 1.18 8.88
CA GLY A 280 -35.02 0.98 7.54
C GLY A 280 -34.26 -0.04 6.69
N TYR A 281 -32.94 -0.19 6.89
CA TYR A 281 -32.11 -1.21 6.24
C TYR A 281 -32.04 -2.56 6.99
N GLY A 282 -32.82 -2.74 8.07
CA GLY A 282 -32.76 -3.96 8.88
C GLY A 282 -31.41 -4.19 9.57
N LEU A 283 -30.62 -3.12 9.79
CA LEU A 283 -29.29 -3.20 10.41
C LEU A 283 -29.34 -3.11 11.93
N ILE A 284 -30.34 -2.39 12.47
CA ILE A 284 -30.57 -2.23 13.90
C ILE A 284 -32.07 -2.25 14.21
N GLU A 285 -32.38 -2.57 15.47
CA GLU A 285 -33.60 -2.11 16.14
C GLU A 285 -33.23 -1.02 17.16
N TRP A 286 -34.10 -0.02 17.34
CA TRP A 286 -33.88 1.01 18.35
C TRP A 286 -35.19 1.50 19.00
N GLN A 287 -35.08 1.93 20.25
CA GLN A 287 -36.16 2.56 21.00
C GLN A 287 -35.63 3.71 21.86
N GLY A 288 -36.46 4.74 22.09
CA GLY A 288 -36.11 5.84 23.00
C GLY A 288 -36.03 5.37 24.45
N ALA A 289 -34.99 5.79 25.17
CA ALA A 289 -34.78 5.55 26.60
C ALA A 289 -34.80 6.87 27.38
N GLY A 290 -35.72 7.78 27.01
CA GLY A 290 -35.78 9.17 27.46
C GLY A 290 -35.46 10.18 26.35
N GLU A 291 -35.19 11.43 26.72
CA GLU A 291 -34.91 12.51 25.76
C GLU A 291 -33.56 12.34 25.04
N ASN A 292 -32.47 12.14 25.79
CA ASN A 292 -31.11 12.06 25.25
C ASN A 292 -30.56 10.63 25.10
N LYS A 293 -31.37 9.59 25.33
CA LYS A 293 -30.90 8.20 25.25
C LYS A 293 -31.72 7.38 24.26
N ALA A 294 -31.03 6.44 23.60
CA ALA A 294 -31.63 5.40 22.79
C ALA A 294 -31.04 4.04 23.18
N ARG A 295 -31.89 3.02 23.31
CA ARG A 295 -31.45 1.63 23.40
C ARG A 295 -31.40 1.08 21.98
N VAL A 296 -30.24 0.59 21.57
CA VAL A 296 -29.96 0.10 20.22
C VAL A 296 -29.62 -1.39 20.30
N THR A 297 -30.12 -2.17 19.34
CA THR A 297 -29.83 -3.59 19.16
C THR A 297 -29.34 -3.79 17.74
N LEU A 298 -28.10 -4.26 17.54
CA LEU A 298 -27.61 -4.62 16.21
C LEU A 298 -28.24 -5.94 15.76
N LEU A 299 -28.69 -5.96 14.50
CA LEU A 299 -29.23 -7.14 13.84
C LEU A 299 -28.11 -7.90 13.08
N PRO A 300 -28.17 -9.24 13.01
CA PRO A 300 -27.13 -10.03 12.36
C PRO A 300 -27.18 -9.87 10.84
N VAL A 301 -26.10 -9.35 10.26
CA VAL A 301 -25.95 -9.20 8.80
C VAL A 301 -25.26 -10.44 8.23
N LYS A 302 -25.89 -11.10 7.25
CA LYS A 302 -25.29 -12.25 6.57
C LYS A 302 -24.18 -11.81 5.63
N SER A 303 -22.98 -12.35 5.81
CA SER A 303 -21.88 -12.21 4.86
C SER A 303 -20.90 -13.38 4.99
N VAL A 304 -20.36 -13.83 3.86
CA VAL A 304 -19.29 -14.85 3.83
C VAL A 304 -17.93 -14.21 4.13
N GLU A 305 -17.75 -12.95 3.74
CA GLU A 305 -16.49 -12.22 3.84
C GLU A 305 -16.62 -11.00 4.77
N GLN A 306 -15.48 -10.57 5.31
CA GLN A 306 -15.38 -9.45 6.24
C GLN A 306 -14.23 -8.52 5.87
N ILE A 307 -14.33 -7.28 6.34
CA ILE A 307 -13.30 -6.25 6.29
C ILE A 307 -12.85 -6.02 7.73
N LEU A 308 -11.54 -6.09 8.00
CA LEU A 308 -11.00 -5.79 9.33
C LEU A 308 -10.79 -4.28 9.44
N VAL A 309 -11.71 -3.57 10.10
CA VAL A 309 -11.70 -2.10 10.18
C VAL A 309 -10.87 -1.64 11.38
N PRO A 310 -9.85 -0.79 11.19
CA PRO A 310 -9.03 -0.28 12.30
C PRO A 310 -9.86 0.51 13.31
N GLU A 311 -9.73 0.23 14.61
CA GLU A 311 -10.38 1.02 15.66
C GLU A 311 -9.90 2.49 15.65
N ALA A 312 -8.67 2.74 15.20
CA ALA A 312 -8.09 4.08 15.00
C ALA A 312 -8.95 4.98 14.09
N LEU A 313 -9.68 4.39 13.13
CA LEU A 313 -10.62 5.14 12.27
C LEU A 313 -11.68 5.87 13.10
N ILE A 314 -12.10 5.25 14.21
CA ILE A 314 -13.04 5.82 15.18
C ILE A 314 -12.30 6.65 16.24
N LYS A 315 -11.30 6.06 16.89
CA LYS A 315 -10.65 6.61 18.09
C LYS A 315 -9.88 7.90 17.80
N ASP A 316 -9.19 7.96 16.68
CA ASP A 316 -8.39 9.12 16.27
C ASP A 316 -9.20 10.16 15.49
N GLY A 317 -10.53 10.01 15.47
CA GLY A 317 -11.49 11.01 14.98
C GLY A 317 -11.62 11.10 13.46
N TYR A 318 -10.98 10.22 12.68
CA TYR A 318 -11.12 10.20 11.21
C TYR A 318 -12.57 10.03 10.77
N ILE A 319 -13.33 9.16 11.45
CA ILE A 319 -14.74 8.92 11.17
C ILE A 319 -15.62 10.17 11.28
N LYS A 320 -15.17 11.21 12.00
CA LYS A 320 -15.84 12.51 12.15
C LYS A 320 -15.52 13.49 11.01
N THR A 321 -14.37 13.31 10.35
CA THR A 321 -13.85 14.25 9.33
C THR A 321 -14.14 13.82 7.90
N LEU A 322 -14.48 12.55 7.68
CA LEU A 322 -14.79 11.99 6.37
C LEU A 322 -16.27 12.13 6.01
N GLU A 323 -16.55 12.48 4.76
CA GLU A 323 -17.88 12.34 4.17
C GLU A 323 -18.23 10.86 3.95
N ALA A 324 -19.53 10.53 3.87
CA ALA A 324 -19.99 9.15 3.66
C ALA A 324 -19.35 8.47 2.43
N LYS A 325 -19.16 9.20 1.32
CA LYS A 325 -18.49 8.72 0.11
C LYS A 325 -16.99 8.44 0.30
N GLU A 326 -16.31 9.26 1.12
CA GLU A 326 -14.89 9.13 1.41
C GLU A 326 -14.67 7.95 2.37
N LEU A 327 -15.50 7.84 3.41
CA LEU A 327 -15.50 6.71 4.35
C LEU A 327 -15.78 5.38 3.62
N PHE A 328 -16.73 5.37 2.70
CA PHE A 328 -17.04 4.19 1.88
C PHE A 328 -15.88 3.82 0.94
N ALA A 329 -15.30 4.81 0.23
CA ALA A 329 -14.11 4.58 -0.58
C ALA A 329 -12.90 4.08 0.24
N TYR A 330 -12.72 4.57 1.48
CA TYR A 330 -11.67 4.09 2.37
C TYR A 330 -11.87 2.61 2.72
N LEU A 331 -13.10 2.20 3.05
CA LEU A 331 -13.43 0.79 3.32
C LEU A 331 -13.22 -0.11 2.09
N ILE A 332 -13.49 0.39 0.87
CA ILE A 332 -13.15 -0.32 -0.38
C ILE A 332 -11.63 -0.53 -0.51
N VAL A 333 -10.83 0.54 -0.38
CA VAL A 333 -9.36 0.46 -0.50
C VAL A 333 -8.80 -0.49 0.57
N LEU A 334 -9.38 -0.46 1.78
CA LEU A 334 -9.02 -1.31 2.91
C LEU A 334 -9.29 -2.79 2.61
N ARG A 335 -10.51 -3.11 2.15
CA ARG A 335 -10.88 -4.47 1.74
C ARG A 335 -9.95 -4.98 0.64
N LYS A 336 -9.74 -4.19 -0.41
CA LYS A 336 -8.89 -4.58 -1.54
C LYS A 336 -7.43 -4.78 -1.11
N GLY A 337 -6.90 -3.91 -0.25
CA GLY A 337 -5.56 -4.07 0.33
C GLY A 337 -5.41 -5.33 1.19
N GLN A 338 -6.45 -5.72 1.94
CA GLN A 338 -6.46 -6.92 2.80
C GLN A 338 -6.42 -8.25 2.02
N VAL A 339 -6.85 -8.27 0.75
CA VAL A 339 -6.82 -9.47 -0.10
C VAL A 339 -5.84 -9.37 -1.27
N ALA A 340 -5.03 -8.31 -1.32
CA ALA A 340 -4.12 -8.08 -2.44
C ALA A 340 -2.95 -9.08 -2.44
N SER A 341 -2.67 -9.69 -3.59
CA SER A 341 -1.42 -10.45 -3.79
C SER A 341 -0.16 -9.58 -3.62
N SER A 342 -0.28 -8.27 -3.88
CA SER A 342 0.81 -7.28 -3.97
C SER A 342 0.79 -6.22 -2.84
N VAL A 343 0.34 -6.60 -1.62
CA VAL A 343 0.40 -5.79 -0.37
C VAL A 343 1.67 -4.91 -0.30
N PRO A 344 1.59 -3.64 0.12
CA PRO A 344 0.38 -2.92 0.58
C PRO A 344 -0.50 -2.44 -0.58
N PHE A 345 -0.09 -2.70 -1.82
CA PHE A 345 -0.77 -2.19 -3.00
C PHE A 345 -1.83 -3.18 -3.48
N TRP A 346 -2.96 -2.65 -3.92
CA TRP A 346 -3.86 -3.37 -4.82
C TRP A 346 -3.95 -2.64 -6.15
N LEU A 347 -4.23 -3.42 -7.20
CA LEU A 347 -4.43 -2.93 -8.56
C LEU A 347 -5.88 -3.21 -8.93
N GLY A 348 -6.55 -2.26 -9.58
CA GLY A 348 -7.88 -2.49 -10.09
C GLY A 348 -8.43 -1.33 -10.90
N SER A 349 -9.32 -1.67 -11.83
CA SER A 349 -10.01 -0.69 -12.65
C SER A 349 -11.03 0.03 -11.79
N ILE A 350 -10.99 1.37 -11.80
CA ILE A 350 -12.03 2.18 -11.18
C ILE A 350 -13.42 1.81 -11.71
N ALA A 351 -13.55 1.41 -12.98
CA ALA A 351 -14.83 0.98 -13.53
C ALA A 351 -15.31 -0.34 -12.91
N ASP A 352 -14.41 -1.32 -12.75
CA ASP A 352 -14.76 -2.63 -12.19
C ASP A 352 -15.03 -2.53 -10.69
N VAL A 353 -14.21 -1.76 -9.95
CA VAL A 353 -14.43 -1.47 -8.52
C VAL A 353 -15.72 -0.68 -8.31
N ALA A 354 -16.01 0.33 -9.13
CA ALA A 354 -17.27 1.05 -9.03
C ALA A 354 -18.47 0.14 -9.33
N LYS A 355 -18.35 -0.79 -10.28
CA LYS A 355 -19.38 -1.79 -10.58
C LYS A 355 -19.60 -2.78 -9.42
N GLU A 356 -18.52 -3.29 -8.82
CA GLU A 356 -18.54 -4.23 -7.68
C GLU A 356 -19.19 -3.65 -6.41
N PHE A 357 -19.03 -2.35 -6.18
CA PHE A 357 -19.57 -1.66 -5.01
C PHE A 357 -20.74 -0.71 -5.33
N HIS A 358 -21.38 -0.89 -6.50
CA HIS A 358 -22.56 -0.15 -6.94
C HIS A 358 -22.43 1.39 -6.88
N LEU A 359 -21.25 1.92 -7.22
CA LEU A 359 -20.93 3.35 -7.25
C LEU A 359 -20.95 3.94 -8.65
N ASN A 360 -21.18 5.26 -8.71
CA ASN A 360 -20.77 6.05 -9.87
C ASN A 360 -19.22 6.17 -9.91
N PRO A 361 -18.55 5.84 -11.04
CA PRO A 361 -17.09 5.92 -11.14
C PRO A 361 -16.50 7.31 -10.83
N VAL A 362 -17.20 8.40 -11.19
CA VAL A 362 -16.76 9.78 -10.91
C VAL A 362 -16.79 10.06 -9.41
N THR A 363 -17.85 9.61 -8.72
CA THR A 363 -17.97 9.73 -7.25
C THR A 363 -16.84 8.96 -6.55
N LEU A 364 -16.52 7.75 -7.00
CA LEU A 364 -15.41 6.96 -6.47
C LEU A 364 -14.06 7.65 -6.71
N ILE A 365 -13.81 8.16 -7.93
CA ILE A 365 -12.60 8.95 -8.24
C ILE A 365 -12.48 10.13 -7.28
N HIS A 366 -13.53 10.95 -7.14
CA HIS A 366 -13.51 12.13 -6.27
C HIS A 366 -13.21 11.74 -4.82
N ALA A 367 -13.88 10.71 -4.29
CA ALA A 367 -13.66 10.22 -2.93
C ALA A 367 -12.21 9.74 -2.71
N LEU A 368 -11.63 8.99 -3.66
CA LEU A 368 -10.24 8.52 -3.57
C LEU A 368 -9.23 9.69 -3.60
N TRP A 369 -9.45 10.72 -4.41
CA TRP A 369 -8.56 11.89 -4.43
C TRP A 369 -8.65 12.72 -3.14
N GLU A 370 -9.82 12.85 -2.51
CA GLU A 370 -9.90 13.50 -1.20
C GLU A 370 -9.27 12.66 -0.07
N LEU A 371 -9.34 11.32 -0.14
CA LEU A 371 -8.58 10.44 0.76
C LEU A 371 -7.07 10.60 0.58
N ARG A 372 -6.60 10.76 -0.66
CA ARG A 372 -5.18 11.05 -0.97
C ARG A 372 -4.76 12.41 -0.41
N ARG A 373 -5.56 13.46 -0.62
CA ARG A 373 -5.28 14.80 -0.08
C ARG A 373 -5.14 14.80 1.45
N ARG A 374 -5.91 13.94 2.14
CA ARG A 374 -5.84 13.70 3.59
C ARG A 374 -4.73 12.74 4.02
N ASN A 375 -3.88 12.29 3.09
CA ASN A 375 -2.82 11.29 3.27
C ASN A 375 -3.31 9.97 3.91
N LEU A 376 -4.56 9.57 3.64
CA LEU A 376 -5.13 8.29 4.09
C LEU A 376 -4.82 7.15 3.13
N ILE A 377 -4.66 7.48 1.84
CA ILE A 377 -4.26 6.53 0.80
C ILE A 377 -3.21 7.18 -0.10
N GLU A 378 -2.42 6.35 -0.76
CA GLU A 378 -1.61 6.75 -1.90
C GLU A 378 -2.22 6.21 -3.19
N ILE A 379 -2.13 6.99 -4.27
CA ILE A 379 -2.56 6.60 -5.61
C ILE A 379 -1.36 6.72 -6.54
N TYR A 380 -1.01 5.62 -7.22
CA TYR A 380 0.01 5.60 -8.25
C TYR A 380 -0.66 5.38 -9.60
N PRO A 381 -0.88 6.44 -10.41
CA PRO A 381 -1.37 6.29 -11.76
C PRO A 381 -0.36 5.49 -12.60
N SER A 382 -0.86 4.66 -13.51
CA SER A 382 0.01 3.90 -14.41
C SER A 382 0.59 4.79 -15.51
N GLU A 383 1.80 4.46 -15.95
CA GLU A 383 2.43 5.15 -17.08
C GLU A 383 1.85 4.69 -18.41
N LYS A 384 1.75 5.59 -19.39
CA LYS A 384 1.47 5.19 -20.77
C LYS A 384 2.74 4.54 -21.34
N LYS A 385 2.64 3.31 -21.84
CA LYS A 385 3.74 2.72 -22.63
C LYS A 385 3.59 3.07 -24.09
N TRP A 386 4.71 3.37 -24.73
CA TRP A 386 4.81 3.44 -26.19
C TRP A 386 5.15 2.04 -26.71
N VAL A 387 4.20 1.40 -27.38
CA VAL A 387 4.33 0.03 -27.88
C VAL A 387 3.93 0.00 -29.35
N GLY A 388 4.86 -0.40 -30.22
CA GLY A 388 4.60 -0.56 -31.65
C GLY A 388 4.15 0.71 -32.40
N GLY A 389 4.58 1.90 -31.96
CA GLY A 389 4.16 3.17 -32.57
C GLY A 389 2.83 3.72 -32.04
N VAL A 390 2.26 3.12 -30.99
CA VAL A 390 1.00 3.55 -30.37
C VAL A 390 1.19 3.76 -28.86
N TRP A 391 0.59 4.82 -28.32
CA TRP A 391 0.48 5.01 -26.87
C TRP A 391 -0.58 4.05 -26.31
N GLN A 392 -0.13 2.94 -25.74
CA GLN A 392 -1.00 2.02 -25.04
C GLN A 392 -1.16 2.46 -23.58
N ARG A 393 -2.41 2.54 -23.11
CA ARG A 393 -2.72 2.64 -21.68
C ARG A 393 -2.58 1.25 -21.07
N GLU A 394 -1.43 0.95 -20.50
CA GLU A 394 -1.31 -0.22 -19.65
C GLU A 394 -1.89 0.06 -18.25
N PHE A 395 -2.90 -0.75 -17.93
CA PHE A 395 -3.34 -1.21 -16.61
C PHE A 395 -3.33 -0.25 -15.41
N THR A 396 -4.56 0.09 -14.98
CA THR A 396 -4.98 0.26 -13.58
C THR A 396 -4.02 0.92 -12.59
N ASN A 397 -4.41 2.11 -12.10
CA ASN A 397 -3.84 2.73 -10.91
C ASN A 397 -3.61 1.72 -9.78
N ARG A 398 -2.49 1.88 -9.05
CA ARG A 398 -2.23 1.17 -7.80
C ARG A 398 -2.67 2.02 -6.61
N TYR A 399 -3.16 1.37 -5.56
CA TYR A 399 -3.65 2.03 -4.35
C TYR A 399 -3.03 1.39 -3.11
N ARG A 400 -2.55 2.20 -2.17
CA ARG A 400 -2.08 1.79 -0.83
C ARG A 400 -2.85 2.53 0.25
N ILE A 401 -3.09 1.89 1.40
CA ILE A 401 -3.50 2.57 2.63
C ILE A 401 -2.27 3.03 3.41
N ASN A 402 -2.34 4.25 3.94
CA ASN A 402 -1.36 4.80 4.85
C ASN A 402 -1.75 4.51 6.32
N PRO A 403 -0.79 4.50 7.26
CA PRO A 403 -1.08 4.49 8.69
C PRO A 403 -2.08 5.58 9.08
N LEU A 404 -3.05 5.22 9.93
CA LEU A 404 -3.87 6.19 10.62
C LEU A 404 -3.03 6.83 11.72
N GLU A 405 -2.90 8.15 11.67
CA GLU A 405 -2.18 8.94 12.66
C GLU A 405 -3.13 9.39 13.77
N SER A 406 -2.67 9.33 15.02
CA SER A 406 -3.35 9.97 16.14
C SER A 406 -3.49 11.50 15.95
N PRO A 407 -4.41 12.17 16.66
CA PRO A 407 -4.57 13.62 16.56
C PRO A 407 -3.26 14.39 16.86
N GLY A 408 -2.43 13.88 17.78
CA GLY A 408 -1.13 14.47 18.10
C GLY A 408 -0.14 14.35 16.94
N GLN A 409 -0.01 13.16 16.34
CA GLN A 409 0.86 12.94 15.17
C GLN A 409 0.48 13.83 13.98
N ARG A 410 -0.82 14.02 13.72
CA ARG A 410 -1.30 14.93 12.66
C ARG A 410 -0.94 16.39 12.92
N LEU A 411 -0.98 16.83 14.18
CA LEU A 411 -0.58 18.17 14.58
C LEU A 411 0.94 18.38 14.42
N SER A 412 1.75 17.42 14.88
CA SER A 412 3.22 17.49 14.83
C SER A 412 3.84 17.05 13.50
N ARG A 413 3.01 16.68 12.51
CA ARG A 413 3.43 16.05 11.23
C ARG A 413 4.54 16.82 10.51
N PHE A 414 4.50 18.14 10.57
CA PHE A 414 5.43 19.02 9.88
C PHE A 414 6.54 19.59 10.77
N ASP A 415 6.57 19.30 12.06
CA ASP A 415 7.48 19.96 13.03
C ASP A 415 8.95 19.79 12.65
N GLY A 416 9.36 18.59 12.21
CA GLY A 416 10.73 18.33 11.76
C GLY A 416 11.11 19.09 10.47
N LEU A 417 10.14 19.42 9.61
CA LEU A 417 10.35 20.28 8.44
C LEU A 417 10.35 21.76 8.84
N ASN A 418 9.42 22.17 9.72
CA ASN A 418 9.32 23.53 10.26
C ASN A 418 10.63 23.92 10.99
N GLN A 419 11.15 23.04 11.85
CA GLN A 419 12.41 23.24 12.57
C GLN A 419 13.61 23.35 11.62
N LYS A 420 13.61 22.61 10.51
CA LYS A 420 14.74 22.55 9.56
C LYS A 420 14.72 23.65 8.49
N PHE A 421 13.54 24.16 8.14
CA PHE A 421 13.33 25.00 6.96
C PHE A 421 12.52 26.28 7.21
N GLY A 422 11.89 26.43 8.38
CA GLY A 422 11.01 27.54 8.74
C GLY A 422 9.56 27.32 8.31
N GLU A 423 8.62 27.69 9.18
CA GLU A 423 7.18 27.48 8.98
C GLU A 423 6.62 28.12 7.71
N ASP A 424 7.03 29.36 7.40
CA ASP A 424 6.60 30.08 6.18
C ASP A 424 6.95 29.32 4.89
N LEU A 425 8.14 28.73 4.83
CA LEU A 425 8.60 27.99 3.66
C LEU A 425 7.87 26.64 3.52
N VAL A 426 7.60 25.96 4.64
CA VAL A 426 6.81 24.72 4.67
C VAL A 426 5.34 25.00 4.32
N LEU A 427 4.76 26.10 4.80
CA LEU A 427 3.40 26.51 4.48
C LEU A 427 3.24 26.81 2.97
N LYS A 428 4.21 27.51 2.37
CA LYS A 428 4.26 27.73 0.91
C LYS A 428 4.39 26.42 0.13
N ALA A 429 5.22 25.49 0.60
CA ALA A 429 5.36 24.18 -0.01
C ALA A 429 4.08 23.33 0.09
N ARG A 430 3.36 23.38 1.23
CA ARG A 430 2.04 22.72 1.39
C ARG A 430 0.98 23.30 0.47
N TRP A 431 0.95 24.62 0.28
CA TRP A 431 0.04 25.26 -0.68
C TRP A 431 0.30 24.84 -2.13
N LEU A 432 1.57 24.63 -2.50
CA LEU A 432 1.93 24.06 -3.80
C LEU A 432 1.59 22.56 -3.89
N ALA A 433 1.78 21.81 -2.81
CA ALA A 433 1.46 20.38 -2.73
C ALA A 433 -0.05 20.12 -2.87
N ASP A 434 -0.91 21.01 -2.37
CA ASP A 434 -2.37 20.91 -2.54
C ASP A 434 -2.79 20.91 -4.01
N GLN A 435 -2.11 21.69 -4.86
CA GLN A 435 -2.36 21.72 -6.31
C GLN A 435 -1.99 20.40 -7.01
N LEU A 436 -1.15 19.57 -6.38
CA LEU A 436 -0.78 18.23 -6.83
C LEU A 436 -1.63 17.12 -6.18
N ASP A 437 -2.60 17.49 -5.33
CA ASP A 437 -3.45 16.62 -4.51
C ASP A 437 -2.74 15.91 -3.33
N ASP A 438 -1.60 16.44 -2.86
CA ASP A 438 -0.74 15.85 -1.81
C ASP A 438 -0.36 16.85 -0.67
N PRO A 439 -1.26 17.71 -0.15
CA PRO A 439 -0.92 18.76 0.83
C PRO A 439 -0.39 18.25 2.18
N GLU A 440 -0.70 17.00 2.52
CA GLU A 440 -0.32 16.35 3.77
C GLU A 440 0.83 15.33 3.61
N ASP A 441 1.27 15.00 2.38
CA ASP A 441 2.44 14.13 2.16
C ASP A 441 3.72 14.90 2.51
N THR A 442 4.39 14.48 3.59
CA THR A 442 5.60 15.14 4.10
C THR A 442 6.78 15.04 3.15
N GLU A 443 6.86 14.02 2.30
CA GLU A 443 7.93 13.84 1.32
C GLU A 443 7.70 14.73 0.09
N VAL A 444 6.46 14.84 -0.39
CA VAL A 444 6.07 15.82 -1.43
C VAL A 444 6.35 17.24 -0.97
N VAL A 445 5.92 17.59 0.25
CA VAL A 445 6.16 18.91 0.83
C VAL A 445 7.67 19.15 1.01
N ARG A 446 8.42 18.16 1.49
CA ARG A 446 9.88 18.21 1.57
C ARG A 446 10.51 18.47 0.20
N GLU A 447 10.09 17.79 -0.86
CA GLU A 447 10.62 18.04 -2.20
C GLU A 447 10.36 19.48 -2.67
N LEU A 448 9.13 19.98 -2.48
CA LEU A 448 8.75 21.34 -2.85
C LEU A 448 9.49 22.41 -2.03
N VAL A 449 9.76 22.17 -0.74
CA VAL A 449 10.66 23.01 0.07
C VAL A 449 12.05 23.07 -0.57
N HIS A 450 12.62 21.94 -1.02
CA HIS A 450 13.92 21.95 -1.69
C HIS A 450 13.89 22.71 -3.03
N LEU A 451 12.78 22.66 -3.78
CA LEU A 451 12.65 23.48 -4.99
C LEU A 451 12.57 24.98 -4.64
N LEU A 452 11.77 25.38 -3.66
CA LEU A 452 11.65 26.77 -3.21
C LEU A 452 12.96 27.35 -2.62
N LYS A 453 13.88 26.51 -2.15
CA LYS A 453 15.23 26.94 -1.73
C LYS A 453 16.19 27.21 -2.89
N ASN A 454 15.94 26.63 -4.07
CA ASN A 454 16.86 26.66 -5.21
C ASN A 454 16.34 27.48 -6.40
N TYR A 455 15.04 27.81 -6.41
CA TYR A 455 14.35 28.50 -7.51
C TYR A 455 13.40 29.58 -6.97
N PRO A 456 13.21 30.71 -7.69
CA PRO A 456 12.20 31.71 -7.34
C PRO A 456 10.79 31.10 -7.19
N ILE A 457 10.03 31.58 -6.19
CA ILE A 457 8.68 31.08 -5.91
C ILE A 457 7.74 31.16 -7.12
N GLN A 458 7.90 32.17 -7.98
CA GLN A 458 7.09 32.34 -9.18
C GLN A 458 7.35 31.20 -10.18
N ASP A 459 8.61 30.80 -10.39
CA ASP A 459 8.98 29.72 -11.31
C ASP A 459 8.48 28.37 -10.78
N VAL A 460 8.66 28.10 -9.49
CA VAL A 460 8.14 26.88 -8.85
C VAL A 460 6.61 26.85 -8.94
N ALA A 461 5.92 27.96 -8.66
CA ALA A 461 4.46 28.03 -8.77
C ALA A 461 3.96 27.88 -10.21
N ASN A 462 4.68 28.41 -11.20
CA ASN A 462 4.37 28.25 -12.61
C ASN A 462 4.57 26.80 -13.08
N ALA A 463 5.66 26.15 -12.67
CA ALA A 463 5.92 24.75 -12.95
C ALA A 463 4.89 23.82 -12.26
N VAL A 464 4.57 24.06 -10.98
CA VAL A 464 3.50 23.36 -10.26
C VAL A 464 2.15 23.54 -10.95
N ARG A 465 1.78 24.76 -11.38
CA ARG A 465 0.52 25.02 -12.10
C ARG A 465 0.45 24.27 -13.43
N ASN A 466 1.57 24.17 -14.17
CA ASN A 466 1.65 23.39 -15.41
C ASN A 466 1.35 21.90 -15.12
N VAL A 467 2.01 21.33 -14.11
CA VAL A 467 1.85 19.93 -13.69
C VAL A 467 0.45 19.66 -13.11
N ALA A 468 -0.12 20.60 -12.36
CA ALA A 468 -1.48 20.54 -11.85
C ALA A 468 -2.55 20.65 -12.96
N GLY A 469 -2.19 21.16 -14.13
CA GLY A 469 -3.03 21.14 -15.34
C GLY A 469 -3.17 19.76 -15.98
N PHE A 470 -2.32 18.79 -15.61
CA PHE A 470 -2.47 17.40 -16.06
C PHE A 470 -3.67 16.72 -15.39
N ASN A 471 -4.31 15.79 -16.11
CA ASN A 471 -5.33 14.91 -15.54
C ASN A 471 -4.81 14.26 -14.24
N ARG A 472 -5.64 14.18 -13.18
CA ARG A 472 -5.22 13.61 -11.89
C ARG A 472 -4.63 12.20 -12.01
N ASN A 473 -5.12 11.37 -12.93
CA ASN A 473 -4.56 10.04 -13.23
C ASN A 473 -3.33 10.10 -14.19
N ASN A 474 -2.51 11.15 -14.15
CA ASN A 474 -1.25 11.22 -14.90
C ASN A 474 -0.08 10.99 -13.95
N ALA A 475 0.75 9.98 -14.22
CA ALA A 475 1.95 9.66 -13.46
C ALA A 475 2.97 10.83 -13.39
N LEU A 476 2.91 11.77 -14.34
CA LEU A 476 3.75 12.98 -14.34
C LEU A 476 3.27 14.08 -13.37
N ARG A 477 2.16 13.89 -12.65
CA ARG A 477 1.64 14.84 -11.64
C ARG A 477 2.43 14.74 -10.32
N THR A 478 3.73 15.01 -10.36
CA THR A 478 4.66 14.82 -9.23
C THR A 478 5.69 15.95 -9.09
N PRO A 479 6.23 16.20 -7.87
CA PRO A 479 7.32 17.18 -7.68
C PRO A 479 8.61 16.84 -8.45
N ALA A 480 8.85 15.56 -8.74
CA ALA A 480 9.95 15.12 -9.60
C ALA A 480 9.83 15.69 -11.03
N TYR A 481 8.61 15.74 -11.59
CA TYR A 481 8.40 16.36 -12.91
C TYR A 481 8.47 17.89 -12.85
N VAL A 482 7.98 18.52 -11.76
CA VAL A 482 8.17 19.96 -11.50
C VAL A 482 9.66 20.32 -11.50
N ARG A 483 10.50 19.52 -10.84
CA ARG A 483 11.96 19.65 -10.86
C ARG A 483 12.52 19.56 -12.28
N GLY A 484 12.06 18.59 -13.08
CA GLY A 484 12.45 18.43 -14.48
C GLY A 484 12.14 19.64 -15.36
N ILE A 485 10.99 20.29 -15.15
CA ILE A 485 10.64 21.56 -15.82
C ILE A 485 11.64 22.66 -15.44
N LEU A 486 11.91 22.84 -14.14
CA LEU A 486 12.80 23.89 -13.62
C LEU A 486 14.25 23.71 -14.10
N THR A 487 14.77 22.48 -14.14
CA THR A 487 16.10 22.20 -14.71
C THR A 487 16.17 22.46 -16.20
N SER A 488 15.10 22.19 -16.95
CA SER A 488 15.02 22.40 -18.40
C SER A 488 14.77 23.87 -18.79
N ALA A 489 14.19 24.66 -17.89
CA ALA A 489 14.06 26.10 -18.03
C ALA A 489 15.39 26.81 -17.72
N GLY A 490 16.03 26.47 -16.59
CA GLY A 490 17.31 27.09 -16.16
C GLY A 490 18.50 26.84 -17.09
N GLY A 491 18.40 25.88 -18.02
CA GLY A 491 19.39 25.67 -19.08
C GLY A 491 19.29 26.66 -20.25
N ARG A 492 18.12 27.29 -20.47
CA ARG A 492 17.94 28.22 -21.61
C ARG A 492 18.49 29.63 -21.38
N ASP A 493 18.67 30.05 -20.13
CA ASP A 493 19.24 31.36 -19.78
C ASP A 493 20.77 31.36 -19.58
N ARG A 494 21.44 30.20 -19.66
CA ARG A 494 22.90 30.10 -19.41
C ARG A 494 23.77 30.00 -20.66
N ASP A 495 23.21 29.69 -21.83
CA ASP A 495 23.96 29.51 -23.10
C ASP A 495 23.59 30.51 -24.22
N VAL A 496 22.78 31.54 -23.95
CA VAL A 496 22.37 32.55 -24.96
C VAL A 496 23.04 33.92 -24.73
N ARG A 497 24.31 33.91 -24.31
CA ARG A 497 25.21 35.08 -24.31
C ARG A 497 26.63 34.72 -24.79
N ALA A 498 26.73 33.91 -25.84
CA ALA A 498 28.02 33.57 -26.45
C ALA A 498 28.00 33.38 -27.98
N VAL A 499 26.92 33.70 -28.70
CA VAL A 499 26.94 33.84 -30.17
C VAL A 499 26.02 34.99 -30.61
N ASP A 500 26.58 36.20 -30.70
CA ASP A 500 26.10 37.19 -31.65
C ASP A 500 27.30 37.97 -32.22
N ASN A 501 27.61 37.69 -33.49
CA ASN A 501 28.49 38.41 -34.42
C ASN A 501 28.73 37.49 -35.64
N GLY A 502 27.86 37.57 -36.65
CA GLY A 502 27.92 36.64 -37.79
C GLY A 502 26.87 36.89 -38.87
N THR A 503 26.89 38.08 -39.44
CA THR A 503 26.02 38.58 -40.53
C THR A 503 25.65 37.60 -41.67
N SER A 504 24.39 37.71 -42.10
CA SER A 504 23.90 37.74 -43.50
C SER A 504 23.21 36.53 -44.16
N SER A 505 22.13 36.88 -44.89
CA SER A 505 21.50 36.23 -46.05
C SER A 505 20.89 34.82 -45.95
N SER A 506 19.55 34.79 -45.87
CA SER A 506 18.65 33.95 -46.69
C SER A 506 19.07 33.89 -48.18
N PRO A 507 18.71 32.86 -49.00
CA PRO A 507 17.37 32.25 -49.03
C PRO A 507 17.19 30.76 -49.41
N ARG A 508 15.96 30.27 -49.14
CA ARG A 508 15.15 29.25 -49.86
C ARG A 508 15.87 28.13 -50.63
N MET A 509 15.60 26.88 -50.22
CA MET A 509 14.63 26.00 -50.91
C MET A 509 13.93 25.12 -49.89
#